data_AF-A0A1I7V4R6-F1
#
_entry.id   AF-A0A1I7V4R6-F1
#
_cell.length_a   1.000
_cell.length_b   1.000
_cell.length_c   1.000
_cell.angle_alpha   90.00
_cell.angle_beta   90.00
_cell.angle_gamma   90.00
#
_symmetry.space_group_name_H-M   'P 1'
#
loop_
_entity.id
_entity.type
_entity.pdbx_description
1 polymer ?
#
loop_
_entity_poly.entity_id
_entity_poly.type
_entity_poly.pdbx_seq_one_letter_code
_entity_poly.pdbx_strand_id
1 'polypeptide(L)'
;MCVTLFPNLPDSTFVVRGCFESILRHSRRSEKQLHQDGCYLLRSLPMYSNTLTMDYVVCTCHGDYCNDMAMPEVVPKPYSFGKSSILKLSLNEGGKALQLSSSSSYLTVFEHTFIWSAMITLLFNLNTIFP
;
A
#
# COMPACT_ATOMS: atom_id res chain seq x y z
N MET A 1 13.47 13.73 -0.47
CA MET A 1 12.32 13.00 0.11
C MET A 1 12.58 12.77 1.59
N CYS A 2 11.68 13.24 2.43
CA CYS A 2 11.75 13.05 3.87
C CYS A 2 11.01 11.77 4.27
N VAL A 3 11.38 11.23 5.42
CA VAL A 3 10.76 10.04 5.97
C VAL A 3 10.57 10.19 7.48
N THR A 4 9.48 9.60 7.97
CA THR A 4 9.21 9.38 9.39
C THR A 4 8.97 7.90 9.60
N LEU A 5 9.64 7.33 10.59
CA LEU A 5 9.56 5.93 10.93
C LEU A 5 9.07 5.78 12.36
N PHE A 6 8.02 4.99 12.52
CA PHE A 6 7.38 4.65 13.77
C PHE A 6 7.41 3.14 13.97
N PRO A 7 7.85 2.63 15.12
CA PRO A 7 7.67 1.23 15.47
C PRO A 7 6.18 0.90 15.61
N ASN A 8 5.71 -0.18 14.97
CA ASN A 8 4.33 -0.63 15.11
C ASN A 8 4.16 -1.49 16.38
N LEU A 9 4.45 -0.91 17.54
CA LEU A 9 4.36 -1.54 18.85
C LEU A 9 3.55 -0.68 19.81
N PRO A 10 2.71 -1.29 20.68
CA PRO A 10 2.05 -0.55 21.74
C PRO A 10 3.08 0.11 22.66
N ASP A 11 2.71 1.26 23.21
CA ASP A 11 3.50 2.02 24.20
C ASP A 11 4.88 2.50 23.72
N SER A 12 5.17 2.41 22.42
CA SER A 12 6.38 3.00 21.89
C SER A 12 6.34 4.52 21.92
N THR A 13 7.45 5.13 22.30
CA THR A 13 7.60 6.59 22.41
C THR A 13 8.62 7.19 21.46
N PHE A 14 9.38 6.36 20.73
CA PHE A 14 10.44 6.86 19.85
C PHE A 14 9.97 7.00 18.40
N VAL A 15 10.36 8.11 17.77
CA VAL A 15 10.11 8.42 16.36
C VAL A 15 11.44 8.74 15.70
N VAL A 16 11.68 8.20 14.51
CA VAL A 16 12.88 8.52 13.73
C VAL A 16 12.48 9.36 12.52
N ARG A 17 13.10 10.54 12.38
CA ARG A 17 12.85 11.50 11.29
C ARG A 17 14.14 11.77 10.54
N GLY A 18 14.06 11.95 9.22
CA GLY A 18 15.23 12.30 8.42
C GLY A 18 15.02 12.10 6.93
N CYS A 19 16.12 12.02 6.20
CA CYS A 19 16.11 11.76 4.77
C CYS A 19 15.86 10.28 4.49
N PHE A 20 15.07 10.00 3.44
CA PHE A 20 14.73 8.64 3.02
C PHE A 20 15.94 7.72 2.89
N GLU A 21 17.01 8.22 2.27
CA GLU A 21 18.24 7.46 2.06
C GLU A 21 18.96 7.17 3.38
N SER A 22 18.96 8.08 4.34
CA SER A 22 19.70 7.89 5.60
C SER A 22 19.03 6.87 6.53
N ILE A 23 17.71 6.76 6.49
CA ILE A 23 16.94 5.94 7.44
C ILE A 23 16.71 4.52 6.94
N LEU A 24 16.42 4.34 5.65
CA LEU A 24 16.11 3.02 5.11
C LEU A 24 17.37 2.33 4.56
N ARG A 25 17.52 1.05 4.92
CA ARG A 25 18.57 0.17 4.36
C ARG A 25 18.46 0.11 2.84
N HIS A 26 19.59 -0.13 2.17
CA HIS A 26 19.70 -0.09 0.71
C HIS A 26 18.65 -0.95 -0.02
N SER A 27 18.32 -2.14 0.50
CA SER A 27 17.29 -3.03 -0.08
C SER A 27 15.87 -2.46 -0.05
N ARG A 28 15.59 -1.49 0.82
CA ARG A 28 14.31 -0.76 0.87
C ARG A 28 14.32 0.50 0.02
N ARG A 29 15.51 1.02 -0.34
CA ARG A 29 15.61 2.21 -1.20
C ARG A 29 15.21 1.94 -2.64
N SER A 30 15.31 0.70 -3.13
CA SER A 30 14.89 0.31 -4.47
C SER A 30 13.38 0.08 -4.62
N GLU A 31 12.63 0.09 -3.51
CA GLU A 31 11.21 -0.22 -3.49
C GLU A 31 10.41 0.98 -4.02
N LYS A 32 10.01 0.92 -5.30
CA LYS A 32 9.32 2.04 -6.00
C LYS A 32 8.10 2.57 -5.26
N GLN A 33 7.40 1.73 -4.50
CA GLN A 33 6.22 2.13 -3.72
C GLN A 33 6.56 3.19 -2.67
N LEU A 34 7.74 3.11 -2.06
CA LEU A 34 8.16 4.05 -1.01
C LEU A 34 8.64 5.40 -1.56
N HIS A 35 8.79 5.54 -2.88
CA HIS A 35 9.12 6.82 -3.52
C HIS A 35 7.90 7.70 -3.74
N GLN A 36 6.72 7.23 -3.36
CA GLN A 36 5.47 7.99 -3.41
C GLN A 36 5.09 8.48 -2.02
N ASP A 37 4.50 9.67 -1.95
CA ASP A 37 3.98 10.21 -0.70
C ASP A 37 2.90 9.29 -0.13
N GLY A 38 2.99 9.06 1.18
CA GLY A 38 2.06 8.20 1.90
C GLY A 38 2.70 7.45 3.05
N CYS A 39 1.88 6.66 3.73
CA CYS A 39 2.32 5.80 4.84
C CYS A 39 2.23 4.33 4.44
N TYR A 40 3.19 3.56 4.93
CA TYR A 40 3.37 2.15 4.59
C TYR A 40 3.71 1.36 5.85
N LEU A 41 3.14 0.16 5.99
CA LEU A 41 3.59 -0.81 6.97
C LEU A 41 4.68 -1.66 6.34
N LEU A 42 5.87 -1.68 6.94
CA LEU A 42 7.01 -2.47 6.49
C LEU A 42 7.44 -3.46 7.55
N ARG A 43 7.75 -4.67 7.11
CA ARG A 43 8.46 -5.64 7.95
C ARG A 43 9.97 -5.45 7.81
N SER A 44 10.68 -5.35 8.93
CA SER A 44 12.15 -5.32 8.90
C SER A 44 12.70 -6.62 8.33
N LEU A 45 13.86 -6.51 7.69
CA LEU A 45 14.63 -7.69 7.32
C LEU A 45 15.40 -8.17 8.54
N PRO A 46 15.41 -9.48 8.84
CA PRO A 46 16.19 -10.01 9.94
C PRO A 46 17.68 -9.73 9.68
N MET A 47 18.40 -9.33 10.72
CA MET A 47 19.84 -9.06 10.61
C MET A 47 20.65 -10.36 10.65
N TYR A 48 20.15 -11.35 11.37
CA TYR A 48 20.66 -12.73 11.44
C TYR A 48 19.51 -13.72 11.37
N SER A 49 19.78 -14.98 11.01
CA SER A 49 18.77 -16.03 10.83
C SER A 49 17.89 -16.29 12.06
N ASN A 50 18.37 -15.93 13.26
CA ASN A 50 17.69 -16.09 14.54
C ASN A 50 17.10 -14.80 15.11
N THR A 51 17.12 -13.69 14.36
CA THR A 51 16.57 -12.41 14.84
C THR A 51 15.11 -12.24 14.49
N LEU A 52 14.33 -11.73 15.45
CA LEU A 52 12.93 -11.40 15.24
C LEU A 52 12.81 -10.19 14.31
N THR A 53 11.90 -10.28 13.35
CA THR A 53 11.50 -9.14 12.52
C THR A 53 10.53 -8.26 13.27
N MET A 54 10.61 -6.96 13.02
CA MET A 54 9.75 -5.95 13.64
C MET A 54 9.02 -5.18 12.55
N ASP A 55 7.76 -4.85 12.80
CA ASP A 55 6.93 -4.11 11.85
C ASP A 55 7.03 -2.61 12.19
N TYR A 56 7.14 -1.78 11.15
CA TYR A 56 7.29 -0.33 11.25
C TYR A 56 6.30 0.36 10.33
N VAL A 57 5.72 1.46 10.80
CA VAL A 57 5.04 2.42 9.93
C VAL A 57 6.08 3.40 9.41
N VAL A 58 6.14 3.55 8.09
CA VAL A 58 7.03 4.48 7.41
C VAL A 58 6.19 5.41 6.56
N CYS A 59 6.28 6.71 6.84
CA CYS A 59 5.62 7.74 6.07
C CYS A 59 6.64 8.55 5.29
N THR A 60 6.43 8.68 3.99
CA THR A 60 7.29 9.43 3.05
C THR A 60 6.55 10.64 2.54
N CYS A 61 7.28 11.74 2.36
CA CYS A 61 6.75 12.98 1.84
C CYS A 61 7.79 13.76 1.03
N HIS A 62 7.33 14.53 0.05
CA HIS A 62 8.15 15.50 -0.69
C HIS A 62 8.03 16.90 -0.09
N GLY A 63 9.14 17.64 -0.11
CA GLY A 63 9.25 18.97 0.48
C GLY A 63 10.15 19.00 1.71
N ASP A 64 10.52 20.21 2.13
CA ASP A 64 11.35 20.43 3.29
C ASP A 64 10.51 20.33 4.57
N TYR A 65 11.03 19.60 5.58
CA TYR A 65 10.40 19.45 6.90
C TYR A 65 8.95 18.93 6.89
N CYS A 66 8.51 18.25 5.82
CA CYS A 66 7.15 17.69 5.71
C CYS A 66 6.88 16.50 6.64
N ASN A 67 7.90 16.00 7.35
CA ASN A 67 7.90 14.74 8.08
C ASN A 67 7.59 14.90 9.58
N ASP A 68 6.87 15.95 9.95
CA ASP A 68 6.50 16.31 11.33
C ASP A 68 5.26 15.59 11.87
N MET A 69 4.90 14.45 11.28
CA MET A 69 3.78 13.63 11.72
C MET A 69 3.95 13.16 13.17
N ALA A 70 2.86 13.22 13.94
CA ALA A 70 2.75 12.65 15.28
C ALA A 70 2.72 11.11 15.24
N MET A 71 3.07 10.45 16.35
CA MET A 71 2.99 9.00 16.45
C MET A 71 1.55 8.53 16.16
N PRO A 72 1.33 7.72 15.11
CA PRO A 72 0.01 7.18 14.82
C PRO A 72 -0.33 6.05 15.78
N GLU A 73 -1.61 5.69 15.84
CA GLU A 73 -2.04 4.46 16.53
C GLU A 73 -1.42 3.22 15.87
N VAL A 74 -1.20 2.19 16.69
CA VAL A 74 -0.68 0.89 16.23
C VAL A 74 -1.65 0.29 15.22
N VAL A 75 -1.13 -0.11 14.07
CA VAL A 75 -1.91 -0.83 13.05
C VAL A 75 -2.27 -2.21 13.62
N PRO A 76 -3.56 -2.51 13.86
CA PRO A 76 -3.95 -3.74 14.52
C PRO A 76 -3.76 -4.95 13.61
N LYS A 77 -3.37 -6.07 14.21
CA LYS A 77 -3.35 -7.40 13.57
C LYS A 77 -4.78 -7.97 13.51
N PRO A 78 -5.10 -8.87 12.56
CA PRO A 78 -4.20 -9.55 11.64
C PRO A 78 -3.94 -8.77 10.34
N TYR A 79 -2.70 -8.85 9.84
CA TYR A 79 -2.32 -8.43 8.50
C TYR A 79 -1.28 -9.38 7.93
N SER A 80 -1.28 -9.55 6.60
CA SER A 80 -0.35 -10.44 5.90
C SER A 80 0.36 -9.69 4.79
N PHE A 81 1.68 -9.82 4.76
CA PHE A 81 2.56 -9.24 3.75
C PHE A 81 2.46 -9.99 2.40
N GLY A 82 1.92 -11.21 2.36
CA GLY A 82 1.84 -11.97 1.11
C GLY A 82 3.21 -12.07 0.42
N LYS A 83 3.31 -11.57 -0.83
CA LYS A 83 4.56 -11.55 -1.61
C LYS A 83 5.40 -10.27 -1.42
N SER A 84 4.83 -9.20 -0.86
CA SER A 84 5.53 -7.91 -0.66
C SER A 84 5.77 -7.68 0.82
N SER A 85 6.95 -7.24 1.22
CA SER A 85 7.20 -6.89 2.64
C SER A 85 6.81 -5.45 2.99
N ILE A 86 5.88 -4.89 2.19
CA ILE A 86 5.35 -3.53 2.25
C ILE A 86 3.85 -3.59 2.02
N LEU A 87 3.07 -2.92 2.87
CA LEU A 87 1.63 -2.73 2.74
C LEU A 87 1.32 -1.23 2.79
N LYS A 88 0.52 -0.73 1.85
CA LYS A 88 0.10 0.68 1.85
C LYS A 88 -0.95 0.93 2.93
N LEU A 89 -0.82 2.05 3.62
CA LEU A 89 -1.74 2.50 4.65
C LEU A 89 -2.53 3.71 4.17
N SER A 90 -3.80 3.77 4.56
CA SER A 90 -4.67 4.94 4.42
C SER A 90 -4.86 5.59 5.78
N LEU A 91 -4.84 6.92 5.80
CA LEU A 91 -5.17 7.70 6.99
C LEU A 91 -6.70 7.76 7.12
N ASN A 92 -7.24 7.41 8.28
CA ASN A 92 -8.66 7.59 8.56
C ASN A 92 -8.96 9.09 8.77
N GLU A 93 -10.20 9.53 8.49
CA GLU A 93 -10.63 10.94 8.54
C GLU A 93 -10.47 11.59 9.94
N GLY A 94 -10.29 10.78 11.00
CA GLY A 94 -9.92 11.23 12.34
C GLY A 94 -8.43 11.58 12.54
N GLY A 95 -7.59 11.48 11.52
CA GLY A 95 -6.22 11.99 11.46
C GLY A 95 -5.14 11.25 12.26
N LYS A 96 -5.50 10.31 13.15
CA LYS A 96 -4.53 9.60 14.02
C LYS A 96 -4.44 8.09 13.78
N ALA A 97 -5.45 7.49 13.16
CA ALA A 97 -5.49 6.06 12.92
C ALA A 97 -5.09 5.74 11.48
N LEU A 98 -4.04 4.92 11.33
CA LEU A 98 -3.65 4.34 10.05
C LEU A 98 -4.29 2.96 9.90
N GLN A 99 -4.87 2.71 8.74
CA GLN A 99 -5.48 1.42 8.41
C GLN A 99 -4.91 0.89 7.10
N LEU A 100 -4.99 -0.42 6.87
CA LEU A 100 -4.58 -1.00 5.60
C LEU A 100 -5.43 -0.43 4.48
N SER A 101 -4.79 0.07 3.42
CA SER A 101 -5.51 0.46 2.22
C SER A 101 -6.10 -0.79 1.58
N SER A 102 -7.43 -0.90 1.60
CA SER A 102 -8.13 -1.92 0.82
C SER A 102 -8.08 -1.51 -0.65
N SER A 103 -7.20 -2.13 -1.42
CA SER A 103 -7.29 -2.07 -2.87
C SER A 103 -8.56 -2.81 -3.30
N SER A 104 -9.65 -2.06 -3.46
CA SER A 104 -10.80 -2.49 -4.25
C SER A 104 -10.33 -2.68 -5.69
N SER A 105 -9.91 -3.90 -6.03
CA SER A 105 -9.82 -4.31 -7.43
C SER A 105 -11.24 -4.35 -7.96
N TYR A 106 -11.69 -3.25 -8.55
CA TYR A 106 -12.91 -3.19 -9.31
C TYR A 106 -12.91 -4.34 -10.32
N LEU A 107 -13.81 -5.29 -10.13
CA LEU A 107 -13.97 -6.46 -10.98
C LEU A 107 -14.79 -6.04 -12.21
N THR A 108 -14.30 -5.09 -13.00
CA THR A 108 -14.92 -4.71 -14.29
C THR A 108 -14.33 -5.55 -15.42
N VAL A 109 -14.54 -6.86 -15.38
CA VAL A 109 -14.22 -7.73 -16.53
C VAL A 109 -15.42 -8.56 -16.99
N PHE A 110 -16.53 -8.57 -16.24
CA PHE A 110 -17.67 -9.43 -16.56
C PHE A 110 -18.80 -8.80 -17.39
N GLU A 111 -18.74 -7.51 -17.74
CA GLU A 111 -19.83 -6.89 -18.55
C GLU A 111 -19.56 -6.83 -20.06
N HIS A 112 -18.30 -6.94 -20.52
CA HIS A 112 -18.01 -6.81 -21.95
C HIS A 112 -18.22 -8.09 -22.78
N THR A 113 -18.32 -9.27 -22.16
CA THR A 113 -18.57 -10.52 -22.89
C THR A 113 -20.04 -10.73 -23.25
N PHE A 114 -20.99 -10.14 -22.50
CA PHE A 114 -22.42 -10.28 -22.80
C PHE A 114 -22.87 -9.38 -23.98
N ILE A 115 -22.26 -8.20 -24.15
CA ILE A 115 -22.65 -7.28 -25.22
C ILE A 115 -22.20 -7.80 -26.60
N TRP A 116 -21.04 -8.46 -26.68
CA TRP A 116 -20.56 -9.05 -27.94
C TRP A 116 -21.35 -10.29 -28.36
N SER A 117 -21.83 -11.10 -27.41
CA SER A 117 -22.69 -12.24 -27.71
C SER A 117 -24.03 -11.82 -28.33
N ALA A 118 -24.64 -10.72 -27.85
CA ALA A 118 -25.93 -10.26 -28.35
C ALA A 118 -25.86 -9.65 -29.77
N MET A 119 -24.73 -9.02 -30.13
CA MET A 119 -24.56 -8.44 -31.47
C MET A 119 -24.37 -9.51 -32.56
N ILE A 120 -23.74 -10.64 -32.25
CA ILE A 120 -23.56 -11.74 -33.21
C ILE A 120 -24.89 -12.43 -33.51
N THR A 121 -25.75 -12.67 -32.50
CA THR A 121 -27.07 -13.27 -32.73
C THR A 121 -28.03 -12.35 -33.51
N LEU A 122 -27.89 -11.03 -33.39
CA LEU A 122 -28.70 -10.08 -34.16
C LEU A 122 -28.23 -10.00 -35.63
N LEU A 123 -26.92 -10.04 -35.88
CA LEU A 123 -26.36 -10.06 -37.24
C LEU A 123 -26.72 -11.35 -38.00
N PHE A 124 -26.76 -12.51 -37.33
CA PHE A 124 -27.17 -13.76 -37.98
C PHE A 124 -28.68 -13.83 -38.32
N ASN A 125 -29.55 -13.14 -37.56
CA ASN A 125 -30.99 -13.11 -37.87
C ASN A 125 -31.40 -12.12 -38.97
N LEU A 126 -30.58 -11.10 -39.25
CA LEU A 126 -30.85 -10.15 -40.35
C LEU A 126 -30.48 -10.71 -41.73
N ASN A 127 -29.49 -11.60 -41.82
CA ASN A 127 -29.09 -12.24 -43.08
C ASN A 127 -30.00 -13.39 -43.55
N THR A 128 -31.01 -13.77 -42.79
CA THR A 128 -31.98 -14.82 -43.16
C THR A 128 -33.33 -14.28 -43.61
N ILE A 129 -33.56 -12.96 -43.58
CA ILE A 129 -34.86 -12.33 -43.89
C ILE A 129 -34.86 -11.58 -45.24
N PHE A 130 -33.70 -11.34 -45.86
CA PHE A 130 -33.61 -10.82 -47.23
C PHE A 130 -32.60 -11.62 -48.06
N PRO A 131 -33.04 -12.59 -48.88
CA PRO A 131 -32.28 -13.04 -50.04
C PRO A 131 -32.29 -12.00 -51.18
#